data_AF-A0AA88RLY2-F1
#
_entry.id   AF-A0AA88RLY2-F1
#
_cell.length_a   1.000
_cell.length_b   1.000
_cell.length_c   1.000
_cell.angle_alpha   90.00
_cell.angle_beta   90.00
_cell.angle_gamma   90.00
#
_symmetry.space_group_name_H-M   'P 1'
#
loop_
_entity.id
_entity.type
_entity.pdbx_description
1 polymer ?
#
loop_
_entity_poly.entity_id
_entity_poly.type
_entity_poly.pdbx_seq_one_letter_code
_entity_poly.pdbx_strand_id
1 'polypeptide(L)'
;MMAILIPSRQLFIDGNWREPVRKTRIPIINPATEQIIGDIPAATAEDVDIAVEAARRALARNGGREWASASGAHRAKYLRAIAVKTIGQAYEDMQTQNQHLLQQVAERDDYNIKLVSESVKTKQGQSFLLSEKQALAKQLQQVNTSLGSLRLRIVHNEEQIVDECDAWKQSISENSQWDPV
;
A
#
# COMPACT_ATOMS: atom_id res chain seq x y z
N MET A 1 6.41 6.16 -3.39
CA MET A 1 6.10 7.44 -4.05
C MET A 1 7.14 7.63 -5.15
N MET A 2 6.75 7.70 -6.43
CA MET A 2 7.71 7.89 -7.53
C MET A 2 8.19 9.34 -7.52
N ALA A 3 9.50 9.55 -7.39
CA ALA A 3 10.10 10.86 -7.55
C ALA A 3 10.00 11.25 -9.03
N ILE A 4 9.32 12.35 -9.33
CA ILE A 4 9.34 12.96 -10.66
C ILE A 4 10.73 13.58 -10.82
N LEU A 5 11.63 12.89 -11.54
CA LEU A 5 12.94 13.43 -11.87
C LEU A 5 12.81 14.25 -13.16
N ILE A 6 13.03 15.56 -13.09
CA ILE A 6 12.98 16.41 -14.29
C ILE A 6 14.33 16.31 -15.01
N PRO A 7 14.36 15.98 -16.32
CA PRO A 7 15.60 15.87 -17.07
C PRO A 7 16.32 17.22 -17.11
N SER A 8 17.60 17.22 -16.75
CA SER A 8 18.46 18.41 -16.85
C SER A 8 18.70 18.75 -18.32
N ARG A 9 18.39 19.99 -18.71
CA ARG A 9 18.56 20.49 -20.08
C ARG A 9 19.58 21.63 -20.14
N GLN A 10 20.04 21.91 -21.36
CA GLN A 10 20.93 23.01 -21.71
C GLN A 10 20.15 24.14 -22.40
N LEU A 11 20.80 25.27 -22.68
CA LEU A 11 20.22 26.30 -23.55
C LEU A 11 20.22 25.80 -24.99
N PHE A 12 19.16 26.08 -25.76
CA PHE A 12 19.09 25.72 -27.17
C PHE A 12 19.33 26.98 -28.02
N ILE A 13 20.56 27.15 -28.52
CA ILE A 13 21.00 28.34 -29.26
C ILE A 13 21.70 27.91 -30.54
N ASP A 14 21.34 28.52 -31.67
CA ASP A 14 21.93 28.25 -32.99
C ASP A 14 21.81 26.77 -33.40
N GLY A 15 20.67 26.15 -33.11
CA GLY A 15 20.39 24.74 -33.43
C GLY A 15 21.08 23.72 -32.54
N ASN A 16 21.79 24.14 -31.48
CA ASN A 16 22.58 23.27 -30.62
C ASN A 16 22.26 23.46 -29.14
N TRP A 17 22.41 22.40 -28.36
CA TRP A 17 22.38 22.45 -26.90
C TRP A 17 23.73 22.96 -26.36
N ARG A 18 23.71 23.98 -25.49
CA ARG A 18 24.89 24.65 -24.95
C ARG A 18 24.71 24.96 -23.46
N GLU A 19 25.77 24.80 -22.68
CA GLU A 19 25.79 25.31 -21.30
C GLU A 19 25.73 26.85 -21.29
N PRO A 20 25.08 27.47 -20.29
CA PRO A 20 25.14 28.90 -20.10
C PRO A 20 26.59 29.33 -19.86
N VAL A 21 26.95 30.53 -20.33
CA VAL A 21 28.32 31.08 -20.26
C VAL A 21 28.86 31.04 -18.83
N ARG A 22 28.03 31.40 -17.84
CA ARG A 22 28.41 31.38 -16.42
C ARG A 22 28.22 30.05 -15.71
N LYS A 23 27.74 29.00 -16.42
CA LYS A 23 27.42 27.66 -15.89
C LYS A 23 26.45 27.67 -14.70
N THR A 24 25.72 28.77 -14.52
CA THR A 24 24.74 28.94 -13.45
C THR A 24 23.46 28.19 -13.78
N ARG A 25 22.81 27.62 -12.76
CA ARG A 25 21.58 26.83 -12.89
C ARG A 25 20.60 27.19 -11.78
N ILE A 26 19.31 27.07 -12.05
CA ILE A 26 18.22 27.34 -11.11
C ILE A 26 17.59 26.01 -10.71
N PRO A 27 17.46 25.70 -9.41
CA PRO A 27 16.79 24.48 -8.97
C PRO A 27 15.29 24.54 -9.26
N ILE A 28 14.71 23.42 -9.67
CA ILE A 28 13.27 23.22 -9.76
C ILE A 28 12.81 22.62 -8.45
N ILE A 29 11.90 23.31 -7.76
CA ILE A 29 11.41 22.91 -6.43
C ILE A 29 10.00 22.36 -6.59
N ASN A 30 9.72 21.21 -5.97
CA ASN A 30 8.36 20.69 -5.86
C ASN A 30 7.58 21.52 -4.84
N PRO A 31 6.48 22.20 -5.22
CA PRO A 31 5.74 23.05 -4.29
C PRO A 31 5.02 22.27 -3.17
N ALA A 32 4.83 20.96 -3.32
CA ALA A 32 4.18 20.13 -2.30
C ALA A 32 5.14 19.56 -1.25
N THR A 33 6.43 19.45 -1.56
CA THR A 33 7.42 18.82 -0.67
C THR A 33 8.63 19.70 -0.37
N GLU A 34 8.75 20.85 -1.03
CA GLU A 34 9.90 21.77 -0.98
C GLU A 34 11.24 21.13 -1.40
N GLN A 35 11.21 19.91 -1.94
CA GLN A 35 12.40 19.21 -2.41
C GLN A 35 12.78 19.62 -3.82
N ILE A 36 14.08 19.60 -4.11
CA ILE A 36 14.62 19.80 -5.45
C ILE A 36 14.30 18.57 -6.30
N ILE A 37 13.65 18.77 -7.44
CA ILE A 37 13.25 17.71 -8.39
C ILE A 37 13.97 17.82 -9.75
N GLY A 38 14.87 18.79 -9.89
CA GLY A 38 15.70 18.99 -11.07
C GLY A 38 16.28 20.40 -11.10
N ASP A 39 16.77 20.82 -12.26
CA ASP A 39 17.37 22.13 -12.48
C ASP A 39 17.25 22.58 -13.94
N ILE A 40 17.31 23.89 -14.16
CA ILE A 40 17.34 24.54 -15.48
C ILE A 40 18.55 25.47 -15.62
N PRO A 41 19.07 25.70 -16.83
CA PRO A 41 20.16 26.65 -17.03
C PRO A 41 19.69 28.09 -16.76
N ALA A 42 20.49 28.84 -16.00
CA ALA A 42 20.25 30.25 -15.72
C ALA A 42 20.97 31.10 -16.78
N ALA A 43 20.25 31.49 -17.84
CA ALA A 43 20.81 32.33 -18.90
C ALA A 43 21.17 33.73 -18.39
N THR A 44 22.30 34.24 -18.86
CA THR A 44 22.85 35.56 -18.52
C THR A 44 22.74 36.52 -19.71
N ALA A 45 23.10 37.79 -19.51
CA ALA A 45 23.07 38.78 -20.59
C ALA A 45 23.97 38.36 -21.77
N GLU A 46 25.11 37.73 -21.47
CA GLU A 46 26.04 37.21 -22.47
C GLU A 46 25.41 36.07 -23.30
N ASP A 47 24.63 35.19 -22.66
CA ASP A 47 23.88 34.14 -23.38
C ASP A 47 22.81 34.72 -24.30
N VAL A 48 22.16 35.80 -23.86
CA VAL A 48 21.16 36.53 -24.66
C VAL A 48 21.81 37.16 -25.88
N ASP A 49 22.97 37.81 -25.72
CA ASP A 49 23.71 38.40 -26.84
C ASP A 49 24.08 37.34 -27.89
N ILE A 50 24.58 36.17 -27.44
CA ILE A 50 24.88 35.04 -28.33
C ILE A 50 23.62 34.55 -29.05
N ALA A 51 22.49 34.43 -28.35
CA ALA A 51 21.23 34.00 -28.92
C ALA A 51 20.67 34.99 -29.95
N VAL A 52 20.73 36.30 -29.65
CA VAL A 52 20.29 37.37 -30.55
C VAL A 52 21.17 37.40 -31.80
N GLU A 53 22.48 37.27 -31.65
CA GLU A 53 23.40 37.26 -32.78
C GLU A 53 23.19 36.02 -33.66
N ALA A 54 22.95 34.85 -33.06
CA ALA A 54 22.54 33.66 -33.81
C ALA A 54 21.21 33.85 -34.57
N ALA A 55 20.21 34.44 -33.92
CA ALA A 55 18.93 34.73 -34.55
C ALA A 55 19.07 35.71 -35.72
N ARG A 56 19.89 36.76 -35.58
CA ARG A 56 20.20 37.72 -36.67
C ARG A 56 20.86 37.03 -37.85
N ARG A 57 21.87 36.19 -37.62
CA ARG A 57 22.51 35.39 -38.68
C ARG A 57 21.51 34.48 -39.39
N ALA A 58 20.63 33.81 -38.64
CA ALA A 58 19.60 32.96 -39.21
C ALA A 58 18.63 33.74 -40.11
N LEU A 59 18.22 34.94 -39.71
CA LEU A 59 17.36 35.82 -40.51
C LEU A 59 18.04 36.33 -41.79
N ALA A 60 19.35 36.58 -41.75
CA ALA A 60 20.11 37.07 -42.90
C ALA A 60 20.58 35.96 -43.86
N ARG A 61 20.63 34.71 -43.39
CA ARG A 61 21.17 33.56 -44.15
C ARG A 61 20.56 33.43 -45.53
N ASN A 62 21.39 33.24 -46.56
CA ASN A 62 20.99 33.12 -47.97
C ASN A 62 20.13 34.31 -48.47
N GLY A 63 20.36 35.52 -47.94
CA GLY A 63 19.55 36.71 -48.24
C GLY A 63 18.16 36.64 -47.60
N GLY A 64 18.04 35.93 -46.48
CA GLY A 64 16.80 35.65 -45.76
C GLY A 64 15.90 34.59 -46.39
N ARG A 65 16.29 34.00 -47.53
CA ARG A 65 15.41 33.09 -48.29
C ARG A 65 15.04 31.80 -47.55
N GLU A 66 15.82 31.42 -46.54
CA GLU A 66 15.53 30.29 -45.66
C GLU A 66 14.41 30.57 -44.65
N TRP A 67 14.23 31.84 -44.25
CA TRP A 67 13.23 32.18 -43.23
C TRP A 67 12.59 33.56 -43.42
N ALA A 68 13.36 34.64 -43.29
CA ALA A 68 12.87 36.02 -43.29
C ALA A 68 12.11 36.40 -44.58
N SER A 69 12.67 36.06 -45.74
CA SER A 69 12.07 36.28 -47.06
C SER A 69 11.48 35.01 -47.68
N ALA A 70 11.42 33.91 -46.94
CA ALA A 70 10.80 32.67 -47.38
C ALA A 70 9.29 32.86 -47.67
N SER A 71 8.73 32.06 -48.57
CA SER A 71 7.29 32.06 -48.81
C SER A 71 6.53 31.49 -47.61
N GLY A 72 5.26 31.89 -47.44
CA GLY A 72 4.39 31.31 -46.41
C GLY A 72 4.27 29.79 -46.54
N ALA A 73 4.21 29.27 -47.77
CA ALA A 73 4.16 27.83 -48.03
C ALA A 73 5.42 27.09 -47.55
N HIS A 74 6.61 27.69 -47.75
CA HIS A 74 7.86 27.13 -47.27
C HIS A 74 7.89 27.06 -45.74
N ARG A 75 7.60 28.17 -45.03
CA ARG A 75 7.55 28.18 -43.56
C ARG A 75 6.48 27.23 -43.00
N ALA A 76 5.33 27.15 -43.65
CA ALA A 76 4.24 26.26 -43.23
C ALA A 76 4.64 24.78 -43.27
N LYS A 77 5.58 24.36 -44.11
CA LYS A 77 6.15 23.00 -44.08
C LYS A 77 6.79 22.69 -42.73
N TYR A 78 7.60 23.61 -42.20
CA TYR A 78 8.25 23.45 -40.89
C TYR A 78 7.25 23.50 -39.75
N LEU A 79 6.31 24.45 -39.76
CA LEU A 79 5.29 24.57 -38.72
C LEU A 79 4.42 23.31 -38.65
N ARG A 80 4.00 22.76 -39.80
CA ARG A 80 3.27 21.48 -39.84
C ARG A 80 4.11 20.32 -39.34
N ALA A 81 5.38 20.24 -39.73
CA ALA A 81 6.27 19.18 -39.25
C ALA A 81 6.48 19.24 -37.72
N ILE A 82 6.64 20.45 -37.16
CA ILE A 82 6.70 20.66 -35.71
C ILE A 82 5.39 20.21 -35.06
N ALA A 83 4.24 20.63 -35.58
CA ALA A 83 2.93 20.24 -35.04
C ALA A 83 2.74 18.72 -35.04
N VAL A 84 3.04 18.04 -36.16
CA VAL A 84 2.98 16.58 -36.25
C VAL A 84 3.87 15.92 -35.21
N LYS A 85 5.11 16.41 -35.04
CA LYS A 85 6.05 15.86 -34.06
C LYS A 85 5.57 16.08 -32.62
N THR A 86 5.12 17.27 -32.28
CA THR A 86 4.62 17.60 -30.94
C THR A 86 3.36 16.81 -30.59
N ILE A 87 2.41 16.68 -31.53
CA ILE A 87 1.19 15.89 -31.33
C ILE A 87 1.52 14.41 -31.16
N GLY A 88 2.43 13.87 -31.99
CA GLY A 88 2.89 12.49 -31.89
C GLY A 88 3.52 12.20 -30.52
N GLN A 89 4.44 13.06 -30.08
CA GLN A 89 5.08 12.93 -28.76
C GLN A 89 4.05 13.00 -27.62
N ALA A 90 3.12 13.95 -27.66
CA ALA A 90 2.08 14.06 -26.64
C ALA A 90 1.17 12.82 -26.60
N TYR A 91 0.89 12.21 -27.75
CA TYR A 91 0.14 10.96 -27.82
C TYR A 91 0.93 9.79 -27.20
N GLU A 92 2.20 9.64 -27.56
CA GLU A 92 3.10 8.61 -27.00
C GLU A 92 3.24 8.74 -25.48
N ASP A 93 3.43 9.96 -24.98
CA ASP A 93 3.51 10.25 -23.54
C ASP A 93 2.21 9.87 -22.82
N MET A 94 1.06 10.25 -23.38
CA MET A 94 -0.25 9.93 -22.84
C MET A 94 -0.52 8.42 -22.83
N GLN A 95 -0.15 7.70 -23.90
CA GLN A 95 -0.28 6.25 -23.96
C GLN A 95 0.58 5.58 -22.90
N THR A 96 1.82 6.03 -22.75
CA THR A 96 2.75 5.52 -21.73
C THR A 96 2.21 5.74 -20.32
N GLN A 97 1.69 6.94 -20.04
CA GLN A 97 1.07 7.25 -18.76
C GLN A 97 -0.18 6.38 -18.50
N ASN A 98 -1.01 6.16 -19.51
CA ASN A 98 -2.20 5.32 -19.38
C ASN A 98 -1.83 3.85 -19.11
N GLN A 99 -0.86 3.30 -19.85
CA GLN A 99 -0.33 1.95 -19.59
C GLN A 99 0.20 1.81 -18.17
N HIS A 100 0.96 2.80 -17.68
CA HIS A 100 1.46 2.80 -16.31
C HIS A 100 0.34 2.86 -15.26
N LEU A 101 -0.72 3.65 -15.49
CA LEU A 101 -1.88 3.70 -14.61
C LEU A 101 -2.62 2.35 -14.58
N LEU A 102 -2.82 1.70 -15.73
CA LEU A 102 -3.44 0.38 -15.79
C LEU A 102 -2.63 -0.66 -15.03
N GLN A 103 -1.30 -0.62 -15.18
CA GLN A 103 -0.40 -1.50 -14.43
C GLN A 103 -0.54 -1.29 -12.91
N GLN A 104 -0.57 -0.03 -12.45
CA GLN A 104 -0.76 0.27 -11.03
C GLN A 104 -2.13 -0.21 -10.49
N VAL A 105 -3.19 -0.11 -11.29
CA VAL A 105 -4.52 -0.63 -10.91
C VAL A 105 -4.48 -2.15 -10.79
N ALA A 106 -3.89 -2.85 -11.76
CA ALA A 106 -3.75 -4.31 -11.71
C ALA A 106 -2.96 -4.77 -10.49
N GLU A 107 -1.80 -4.15 -10.21
CA GLU A 107 -0.98 -4.45 -9.05
C GLU A 107 -1.73 -4.22 -7.72
N ARG A 108 -2.51 -3.12 -7.64
CA ARG A 108 -3.34 -2.83 -6.48
C ARG A 108 -4.43 -3.89 -6.30
N ASP A 109 -5.07 -4.30 -7.39
CA ASP A 109 -6.15 -5.29 -7.35
C ASP A 109 -5.62 -6.67 -6.93
N ASP A 110 -4.43 -7.08 -7.40
CA ASP A 110 -3.75 -8.29 -6.94
C ASP A 110 -3.44 -8.25 -5.44
N TYR A 111 -2.95 -7.11 -4.94
CA TYR A 111 -2.72 -6.91 -3.51
C TYR A 111 -4.03 -7.01 -2.71
N ASN A 112 -5.10 -6.37 -3.19
CA ASN A 112 -6.41 -6.42 -2.54
C ASN A 112 -6.98 -7.84 -2.50
N ILE A 113 -6.85 -8.62 -3.58
CA ILE A 113 -7.28 -10.03 -3.64
C ILE A 113 -6.53 -10.84 -2.58
N LYS A 114 -5.21 -10.66 -2.46
CA LYS A 114 -4.40 -11.36 -1.45
C LYS A 114 -4.86 -11.01 -0.04
N LEU A 115 -5.07 -9.73 0.25
CA LEU A 115 -5.51 -9.26 1.56
C LEU A 115 -6.89 -9.82 1.94
N VAL A 116 -7.82 -9.86 0.98
CA VAL A 116 -9.14 -10.47 1.18
C VAL A 116 -9.01 -11.97 1.42
N SER A 117 -8.18 -12.68 0.65
CA SER A 117 -7.93 -14.11 0.85
C SER A 117 -7.40 -14.41 2.26
N GLU A 118 -6.40 -13.66 2.72
CA GLU A 118 -5.86 -13.79 4.08
C GLU A 118 -6.90 -13.47 5.16
N SER A 119 -7.72 -12.45 4.93
CA SER A 119 -8.82 -12.08 5.84
C SER A 119 -9.87 -13.19 5.94
N VAL A 120 -10.25 -13.80 4.81
CA VAL A 120 -11.19 -14.93 4.76
C VAL A 120 -10.61 -16.14 5.49
N LYS A 121 -9.35 -16.50 5.23
CA LYS A 121 -8.66 -17.60 5.92
C LYS A 121 -8.62 -17.40 7.43
N THR A 122 -8.26 -16.19 7.86
CA THR A 122 -8.23 -15.82 9.28
C THR A 122 -9.62 -15.95 9.91
N LYS A 123 -10.66 -15.46 9.23
CA LYS A 123 -12.04 -15.50 9.74
C LYS A 123 -12.59 -16.93 9.80
N GLN A 124 -12.28 -17.77 8.82
CA GLN A 124 -12.60 -19.20 8.84
C GLN A 124 -11.90 -19.91 10.01
N GLY A 125 -10.59 -19.70 10.18
CA GLY A 125 -9.84 -20.24 11.31
C GLY A 125 -10.41 -19.79 12.66
N GLN A 126 -10.76 -18.50 12.80
CA GLN A 126 -11.38 -17.97 14.00
C GLN A 126 -12.75 -18.60 14.26
N SER A 127 -13.58 -18.79 13.22
CA SER A 127 -14.88 -19.44 13.36
C SER A 127 -14.76 -20.90 13.80
N PHE A 128 -13.73 -21.60 13.31
CA PHE A 128 -13.42 -22.97 13.71
C PHE A 128 -12.97 -23.04 15.17
N LEU A 129 -12.01 -22.21 15.58
CA LEU A 129 -11.56 -22.17 16.98
C LEU A 129 -12.69 -21.80 17.94
N LEU A 130 -13.62 -20.92 17.51
CA LEU A 130 -14.79 -20.56 18.31
C LEU A 130 -15.74 -21.74 18.51
N SER A 131 -15.99 -22.55 17.47
CA SER A 131 -16.87 -23.71 17.59
C SER A 131 -16.23 -24.81 18.46
N GLU A 132 -14.92 -25.03 18.34
CA GLU A 132 -14.17 -25.95 19.19
C GLU A 132 -14.19 -25.50 20.67
N LYS A 133 -13.97 -24.20 20.93
CA LYS A 133 -14.10 -23.62 22.27
C LYS A 133 -15.50 -23.86 22.86
N GLN A 134 -16.55 -23.69 22.06
CA GLN A 134 -17.93 -23.94 22.51
C GLN A 134 -18.18 -25.42 22.81
N ALA A 135 -17.63 -26.33 22.00
CA ALA A 135 -17.74 -27.77 22.23
C ALA A 135 -17.04 -28.17 23.54
N LEU A 136 -15.81 -27.71 23.76
CA LEU A 136 -15.05 -27.94 24.99
C LEU A 136 -15.78 -27.36 26.22
N ALA A 137 -16.36 -26.16 26.10
CA ALA A 137 -17.14 -25.56 27.18
C ALA A 137 -18.35 -26.42 27.58
N LYS A 138 -19.07 -27.01 26.60
CA LYS A 138 -20.17 -27.94 26.86
C LYS A 138 -19.69 -29.22 27.53
N GLN A 139 -18.59 -29.81 27.05
CA GLN A 139 -18.00 -31.00 27.67
C GLN A 139 -17.60 -30.74 29.13
N LEU A 140 -16.96 -29.59 29.40
CA LEU A 140 -16.57 -29.19 30.75
C LEU A 140 -17.79 -29.00 31.66
N GLN A 141 -18.86 -28.37 31.16
CA GLN A 141 -20.12 -28.25 31.89
C GLN A 141 -20.74 -29.61 32.22
N GLN A 142 -20.69 -30.55 31.27
CA GLN A 142 -21.21 -31.90 31.46
C GLN A 142 -20.40 -32.66 32.53
N VAL A 143 -19.07 -32.61 32.46
CA VAL A 143 -18.17 -33.19 33.47
C VAL A 143 -18.44 -32.57 34.85
N ASN A 144 -18.58 -31.24 34.95
CA ASN A 144 -18.90 -30.57 36.22
C ASN A 144 -20.24 -31.05 36.80
N THR A 145 -21.25 -31.27 35.96
CA THR A 145 -22.56 -31.77 36.39
C THR A 145 -22.45 -33.19 36.94
N SER A 146 -21.73 -34.08 36.24
CA SER A 146 -21.44 -35.44 36.72
C SER A 146 -20.63 -35.46 38.01
N LEU A 147 -19.64 -34.57 38.13
CA LEU A 147 -18.85 -34.45 39.35
C LEU A 147 -19.69 -33.96 40.53
N GLY A 148 -20.63 -33.04 40.30
CA GLY A 148 -21.61 -32.61 41.30
C GLY A 148 -22.52 -33.75 41.78
N SER A 149 -23.03 -34.58 40.86
CA SER A 149 -23.87 -35.72 41.25
C SER A 149 -23.09 -36.80 42.01
N LEU A 150 -21.84 -37.07 41.61
CA LEU A 150 -20.96 -37.97 42.34
C LEU A 150 -20.64 -37.44 43.75
N ARG A 151 -20.38 -36.14 43.89
CA ARG A 151 -20.21 -35.51 45.21
C ARG A 151 -21.44 -35.71 46.11
N LEU A 152 -22.65 -35.48 45.59
CA LEU A 152 -23.89 -35.71 46.35
C LEU A 152 -24.04 -37.17 46.77
N ARG A 153 -23.71 -38.12 45.89
CA ARG A 153 -23.73 -39.55 46.23
C ARG A 153 -22.72 -39.92 47.30
N ILE A 154 -21.52 -39.34 47.26
CA ILE A 154 -20.49 -39.57 48.29
C ILE A 154 -21.02 -39.08 49.64
N VAL A 155 -21.53 -37.85 49.70
CA VAL A 155 -22.10 -37.29 50.95
C VAL A 155 -23.26 -38.14 51.46
N HIS A 156 -24.18 -38.56 50.59
CA HIS A 156 -25.29 -39.42 50.99
C HIS A 156 -24.83 -40.78 51.52
N ASN A 157 -23.84 -41.40 50.86
CA ASN A 157 -23.26 -42.65 51.34
C ASN A 157 -22.52 -42.46 52.67
N GLU A 158 -21.80 -41.33 52.85
CA GLU A 158 -21.16 -40.98 54.12
C GLU A 158 -22.20 -40.84 55.24
N GLU A 159 -23.33 -40.17 55.00
CA GLU A 159 -24.46 -40.08 55.95
C GLU A 159 -25.05 -41.46 56.27
N GLN A 160 -25.34 -42.28 55.25
CA GLN A 160 -25.87 -43.64 55.44
C GLN A 160 -24.93 -44.51 56.28
N ILE A 161 -23.62 -44.44 56.05
CA ILE A 161 -22.63 -45.20 56.82
C ILE A 161 -22.62 -44.75 58.29
N VAL A 162 -22.73 -43.44 58.55
CA VAL A 162 -22.81 -42.91 59.91
C VAL A 162 -24.07 -43.42 60.61
N ASP A 163 -25.22 -43.36 59.94
CA ASP A 163 -26.49 -43.85 60.48
C ASP A 163 -26.44 -45.36 60.77
N GLU A 164 -25.92 -46.17 59.84
CA GLU A 164 -25.72 -47.60 60.04
C GLU A 164 -24.76 -47.90 61.20
N CYS A 165 -23.66 -47.17 61.32
CA CYS A 165 -22.73 -47.30 62.43
C CYS A 165 -23.39 -46.97 63.78
N ASP A 166 -24.22 -45.94 63.83
CA ASP A 166 -24.94 -45.55 65.05
C ASP A 166 -26.02 -46.57 65.42
N ALA A 167 -26.76 -47.10 64.44
CA ALA A 167 -27.71 -48.20 64.64
C ALA A 167 -27.02 -49.46 65.17
N TRP A 168 -25.84 -49.81 64.63
CA TRP A 168 -25.02 -50.92 65.12
C TRP A 168 -24.55 -50.71 66.56
N LYS A 169 -24.09 -49.50 66.93
CA LYS A 169 -23.73 -49.18 68.32
C LYS A 169 -24.93 -49.33 69.27
N GLN A 170 -26.11 -48.89 68.83
CA GLN A 170 -27.33 -48.98 69.62
C GLN A 170 -27.73 -50.44 69.86
N SER A 171 -27.68 -51.28 68.82
CA SER A 171 -27.92 -52.73 68.94
C SER A 171 -26.89 -53.43 69.84
N ILE A 172 -25.60 -53.05 69.79
CA ILE A 172 -24.58 -53.58 70.71
C ILE A 172 -24.84 -53.15 72.16
N SER A 173 -25.33 -51.92 72.38
CA SER A 173 -25.70 -51.44 73.70
C SER A 173 -26.91 -52.18 74.28
N GLU A 174 -27.90 -52.50 73.45
CA GLU A 174 -29.08 -53.28 73.82
C GLU A 174 -28.73 -54.76 74.08
N ASN A 175 -27.86 -55.37 73.26
CA ASN A 175 -27.38 -56.74 73.47
C ASN A 175 -26.38 -56.88 74.63
N SER A 176 -25.73 -55.81 75.09
CA SER A 176 -24.95 -55.83 76.33
C SER A 176 -25.82 -55.76 77.59
N GLN A 177 -27.16 -55.68 77.44
CA GLN A 177 -28.12 -55.55 78.55
C GLN A 177 -28.79 -56.88 78.97
N TRP A 178 -28.34 -58.01 78.42
CA TRP A 178 -28.64 -59.38 78.88
C TRP A 178 -27.30 -60.12 79.03
N ASP A 179 -26.90 -60.66 80.18
CA ASP A 179 -27.60 -61.65 81.01
C ASP A 179 -27.10 -61.55 82.47
N PRO A 180 -27.96 -61.73 83.50
CA PRO A 180 -27.83 -63.02 84.17
C PRO A 180 -29.18 -63.55 84.71
N VAL A 181 -29.51 -64.81 84.40
CA VAL A 181 -29.72 -65.90 85.38
C VAL A 181 -29.50 -67.26 84.71
#